data_AF-A0A349G9G2-F1
#
_entry.id   AF-A0A349G9G2-F1
#
_cell.length_a   1.000
_cell.length_b   1.000
_cell.length_c   1.000
_cell.angle_alpha   90.00
_cell.angle_beta   90.00
_cell.angle_gamma   90.00
#
_symmetry.space_group_name_H-M   'P 1'
#
loop_
_entity.id
_entity.type
_entity.pdbx_description
1 polymer ?
#
loop_
_entity_poly.entity_id
_entity_poly.type
_entity_poly.pdbx_seq_one_letter_code
_entity_poly.pdbx_strand_id
1 'polypeptide(L)'
;MKKTFAVLAIIALVVIVIIITFLKGGPSATPEPKISVKIGEQVIKPIYYGDRYNQTRDEIERFLDLPFEDGSWEALPYVELGDEVVIRFENFEVGRVTITEDLLNQEGKFLYDDRSTQTYDVEVEDREIHFELKSNWAVHLSSNSESYKPGHVIRAFVIRAEVGKSNFAFAFVIRTNP
;
A
#
# COMPACT_ATOMS: atom_id res chain seq x y z
N MET A 1 11.82 34.83 -56.88
CA MET A 1 10.50 34.50 -56.29
C MET A 1 10.23 33.00 -56.16
N LYS A 2 10.40 32.16 -57.19
CA LYS A 2 10.14 30.70 -57.07
C LYS A 2 11.07 29.96 -56.08
N LYS A 3 12.35 30.31 -56.02
CA LYS A 3 13.34 29.67 -55.12
C LYS A 3 13.12 30.00 -53.64
N THR A 4 12.70 31.23 -53.31
CA THR A 4 12.40 31.66 -51.93
C THR A 4 11.13 31.00 -51.38
N PHE A 5 10.14 30.75 -52.24
CA PHE A 5 8.91 30.03 -51.88
C PHE A 5 9.19 28.55 -51.59
N ALA A 6 10.07 27.91 -52.38
CA ALA A 6 10.46 26.52 -52.17
C ALA A 6 11.21 26.32 -50.84
N VAL A 7 12.10 27.26 -50.47
CA VAL A 7 12.83 27.22 -49.19
C VAL A 7 11.88 27.37 -48.00
N LEU A 8 10.91 28.29 -48.07
CA LEU A 8 9.90 28.47 -47.01
C LEU A 8 9.00 27.23 -46.85
N ALA A 9 8.62 26.57 -47.94
CA ALA A 9 7.83 25.34 -47.90
C ALA A 9 8.60 24.17 -47.24
N ILE A 10 9.90 24.05 -47.49
CA ILE A 10 10.75 23.01 -46.87
C ILE A 10 10.90 23.27 -45.36
N ILE A 11 11.10 24.52 -44.95
CA ILE A 11 11.21 24.88 -43.53
C ILE A 11 9.89 24.58 -42.80
N ALA A 12 8.75 24.94 -43.39
CA ALA A 12 7.43 24.63 -42.82
C ALA A 12 7.21 23.11 -42.65
N LEU A 13 7.64 22.31 -43.62
CA LEU A 13 7.53 20.85 -43.55
C LEU A 13 8.39 20.27 -42.41
N VAL A 14 9.62 20.75 -42.24
CA VAL A 14 10.52 20.32 -41.17
C VAL A 14 9.94 20.66 -39.79
N VAL A 15 9.37 21.86 -39.64
CA VAL A 15 8.73 22.28 -38.39
C VAL A 15 7.51 21.41 -38.06
N ILE A 16 6.70 21.05 -39.06
CA ILE A 16 5.53 20.16 -38.86
C ILE A 16 5.98 18.76 -38.43
N VAL A 17 7.04 18.20 -39.02
CA VAL A 17 7.58 16.89 -38.63
C VAL A 17 8.10 16.92 -37.18
N ILE A 18 8.79 17.98 -36.79
CA ILE A 18 9.26 18.18 -35.41
C ILE A 18 8.07 18.26 -34.44
N ILE A 19 7.04 19.04 -34.76
CA ILE A 19 5.83 19.16 -33.93
C ILE A 19 5.13 17.79 -33.79
N ILE A 20 5.02 17.00 -34.85
CA ILE A 20 4.41 15.66 -34.81
C ILE A 20 5.24 14.70 -33.94
N THR A 21 6.58 14.81 -33.94
CA THR A 21 7.42 13.99 -33.06
C THR A 21 7.31 14.39 -31.58
N PHE A 22 7.13 15.67 -31.28
CA PHE A 22 6.92 16.14 -29.89
C PHE A 22 5.51 15.82 -29.37
N LEU A 23 4.50 15.72 -30.23
CA LEU A 23 3.12 15.38 -29.83
C LEU A 23 2.89 13.88 -29.57
N LYS A 24 3.81 13.00 -30.00
CA LYS A 24 3.64 11.53 -29.89
C LYS A 24 4.24 10.87 -28.64
N GLY A 25 4.74 11.64 -27.67
CA GLY A 25 5.53 11.05 -26.57
C GLY A 25 5.40 11.76 -25.23
N GLY A 26 4.19 11.99 -24.74
CA GLY A 26 4.00 12.11 -23.29
C GLY A 26 3.99 10.70 -22.70
N PRO A 27 4.72 10.40 -21.60
CA PRO A 27 4.57 9.11 -20.93
C PRO A 27 3.09 8.95 -20.58
N SER A 28 2.46 7.90 -21.13
CA SER A 28 1.16 7.46 -20.67
C SER A 28 1.33 7.20 -19.18
N ALA A 29 0.66 8.00 -18.35
CA ALA A 29 0.69 7.82 -16.91
C ALA A 29 0.17 6.41 -16.64
N THR A 30 1.05 5.50 -16.25
CA THR A 30 0.66 4.17 -15.78
C THR A 30 -0.35 4.37 -14.67
N PRO A 31 -1.49 3.68 -14.70
CA PRO A 31 -2.51 3.84 -13.68
C PRO A 31 -1.92 3.54 -12.31
N GLU A 32 -2.32 4.34 -11.33
CA GLU A 32 -1.82 4.24 -9.97
C GLU A 32 -2.09 2.84 -9.39
N PRO A 33 -1.08 2.17 -8.79
CA PRO A 33 -1.22 0.82 -8.22
C PRO A 33 -2.36 0.73 -7.19
N LYS A 34 -3.17 -0.33 -7.27
CA LYS A 34 -4.28 -0.59 -6.36
C LYS A 34 -4.26 -2.02 -5.85
N ILE A 35 -4.65 -2.18 -4.60
CA ILE A 35 -4.89 -3.49 -3.99
C ILE A 35 -6.31 -3.59 -3.46
N SER A 36 -6.80 -4.82 -3.30
CA SER A 36 -7.93 -5.13 -2.42
C SER A 36 -7.48 -6.11 -1.34
N VAL A 37 -8.14 -6.05 -0.18
CA VAL A 37 -7.84 -6.92 0.97
C VAL A 37 -9.15 -7.54 1.43
N LYS A 38 -9.16 -8.87 1.54
CA LYS A 38 -10.26 -9.65 2.13
C LYS A 38 -9.70 -10.46 3.30
N ILE A 39 -10.43 -10.53 4.41
CA ILE A 39 -10.11 -11.41 5.55
C ILE A 39 -11.36 -12.19 5.90
N GLY A 40 -11.33 -13.51 5.71
CA GLY A 40 -12.52 -14.35 5.74
C GLY A 40 -13.58 -13.84 4.75
N GLU A 41 -14.74 -13.40 5.26
CA GLU A 41 -15.81 -12.79 4.45
C GLU A 41 -15.80 -11.25 4.44
N GLN A 42 -14.89 -10.61 5.17
CA GLN A 42 -14.85 -9.16 5.31
C GLN A 42 -13.96 -8.52 4.26
N VAL A 43 -14.42 -7.42 3.66
CA VAL A 43 -13.60 -6.56 2.79
C VAL A 43 -12.98 -5.47 3.64
N ILE A 44 -11.66 -5.39 3.64
CA ILE A 44 -10.90 -4.42 4.43
C ILE A 44 -10.44 -3.28 3.51
N LYS A 45 -10.70 -2.05 3.92
CA LYS A 45 -10.32 -0.86 3.17
C LYS A 45 -8.80 -0.63 3.30
N PRO A 46 -8.03 -0.64 2.21
CA PRO A 46 -6.60 -0.34 2.27
C PRO A 46 -6.35 1.16 2.41
N ILE A 47 -5.27 1.50 3.11
CA ILE A 47 -4.59 2.79 3.10
C ILE A 47 -3.58 2.75 1.96
N TYR A 48 -3.51 3.83 1.19
CA TYR A 48 -2.62 3.94 0.05
C TYR A 48 -1.64 5.10 0.26
N TYR A 49 -0.33 4.82 0.18
CA TYR A 49 0.71 5.81 0.46
C TYR A 49 1.26 6.48 -0.80
N GLY A 50 1.04 5.90 -1.99
CA GLY A 50 1.67 6.42 -3.21
C GLY A 50 3.11 5.95 -3.40
N ASP A 51 3.81 6.64 -4.30
CA ASP A 51 5.24 6.49 -4.59
C ASP A 51 6.13 7.39 -3.71
N ARG A 52 5.53 8.11 -2.75
CA ARG A 52 6.16 9.06 -1.83
C ARG A 52 5.69 8.76 -0.41
N TYR A 53 6.49 9.08 0.60
CA TYR A 53 6.13 8.92 2.02
C TYR A 53 5.88 7.47 2.46
N ASN A 54 6.70 6.54 1.99
CA ASN A 54 6.59 5.12 2.30
C ASN A 54 7.91 4.47 2.74
N GLN A 55 8.95 5.28 2.98
CA GLN A 55 10.31 4.79 3.20
C GLN A 55 10.59 4.58 4.67
N THR A 56 10.10 5.47 5.54
CA THR A 56 10.39 5.42 6.98
C THR A 56 9.17 5.03 7.80
N ARG A 57 9.41 4.54 9.02
CA ARG A 57 8.35 4.22 9.99
C ARG A 57 7.49 5.45 10.31
N ASP A 58 8.11 6.61 10.50
CA ASP A 58 7.42 7.88 10.77
C ASP A 58 6.53 8.32 9.60
N GLU A 59 6.94 8.07 8.36
CA GLU A 59 6.11 8.36 7.19
C GLU A 59 4.89 7.45 7.13
N ILE A 60 5.07 6.15 7.43
CA ILE A 60 3.98 5.18 7.47
C ILE A 60 2.96 5.53 8.57
N GLU A 61 3.44 5.86 9.77
CA GLU A 61 2.58 6.12 10.93
C GLU A 61 1.62 7.31 10.74
N ARG A 62 1.95 8.27 9.87
CA ARG A 62 1.13 9.46 9.60
C ARG A 62 -0.25 9.16 9.02
N PHE A 63 -0.46 7.94 8.52
CA PHE A 63 -1.69 7.57 7.84
C PHE A 63 -2.38 6.34 8.47
N LEU A 64 -1.80 5.74 9.51
CA LEU A 64 -2.36 4.55 10.14
C LEU A 64 -3.59 4.84 11.01
N ASP A 65 -3.81 6.10 11.37
CA ASP A 65 -5.00 6.60 12.05
C ASP A 65 -6.16 6.91 11.10
N LEU A 66 -5.92 6.97 9.78
CA LEU A 66 -6.99 7.24 8.80
C LEU A 66 -8.21 6.30 8.87
N PRO A 67 -8.07 5.00 9.17
CA PRO A 67 -9.22 4.10 9.26
C PRO A 67 -10.06 4.28 10.54
N PHE A 68 -9.65 5.13 11.47
CA PHE A 68 -10.34 5.35 12.75
C PHE A 68 -11.49 6.34 12.51
N GLU A 69 -12.65 5.83 12.08
CA GLU A 69 -13.84 6.63 11.83
C GLU A 69 -14.25 7.42 13.08
N ASP A 70 -14.49 8.73 12.94
CA ASP A 70 -14.78 9.67 14.04
C ASP A 70 -13.81 9.62 15.23
N GLY A 71 -12.57 9.14 15.00
CA GLY A 71 -11.55 8.99 16.03
C GLY A 71 -11.76 7.77 16.94
N SER A 72 -12.62 6.83 16.58
CA SER A 72 -12.88 5.60 17.32
C SER A 72 -12.16 4.41 16.69
N TRP A 73 -11.26 3.80 17.45
CA TRP A 73 -10.58 2.56 17.07
C TRP A 73 -11.55 1.37 17.04
N GLU A 74 -12.65 1.42 17.79
CA GLU A 74 -13.68 0.38 17.81
C GLU A 74 -14.40 0.21 16.47
N ALA A 75 -14.37 1.23 15.59
CA ALA A 75 -14.92 1.14 14.24
C ALA A 75 -14.06 0.28 13.30
N LEU A 76 -12.79 0.01 13.66
CA LEU A 76 -11.93 -0.86 12.87
C LEU A 76 -12.54 -2.26 12.72
N PRO A 77 -12.39 -2.93 11.57
CA PRO A 77 -12.87 -4.30 11.38
C PRO A 77 -12.27 -5.25 12.41
N TYR A 78 -13.12 -6.01 13.11
CA TYR A 78 -12.69 -7.10 13.97
C TYR A 78 -12.63 -8.39 13.16
N VAL A 79 -11.52 -9.11 13.25
CA VAL A 79 -11.30 -10.38 12.53
C VAL A 79 -10.78 -11.45 13.48
N GLU A 80 -11.09 -12.72 13.20
CA GLU A 80 -10.69 -13.82 14.06
C GLU A 80 -9.30 -14.33 13.67
N LEU A 81 -8.55 -14.82 14.66
CA LEU A 81 -7.30 -15.52 14.38
C LEU A 81 -7.61 -16.84 13.67
N GLY A 82 -6.78 -17.20 12.69
CA GLY A 82 -7.01 -18.34 11.82
C GLY A 82 -7.78 -18.00 10.54
N ASP A 83 -8.37 -16.80 10.42
CA ASP A 83 -8.98 -16.36 9.16
C ASP A 83 -7.92 -16.22 8.06
N GLU A 84 -8.29 -16.57 6.84
CA GLU A 84 -7.46 -16.37 5.66
C GLU A 84 -7.48 -14.90 5.24
N VAL A 85 -6.29 -14.32 5.06
CA VAL A 85 -6.06 -13.01 4.48
C VAL A 85 -5.72 -13.18 3.01
N VAL A 86 -6.49 -12.54 2.15
CA VAL A 86 -6.29 -12.48 0.71
C VAL A 86 -5.99 -11.04 0.31
N ILE A 87 -4.83 -10.81 -0.29
CA ILE A 87 -4.44 -9.51 -0.84
C ILE A 87 -4.32 -9.66 -2.36
N ARG A 88 -5.08 -8.87 -3.11
CA ARG A 88 -5.08 -8.91 -4.58
C ARG A 88 -4.49 -7.63 -5.16
N PHE A 89 -3.56 -7.78 -6.11
CA PHE A 89 -2.96 -6.68 -6.86
C PHE A 89 -3.75 -6.44 -8.15
N GLU A 90 -4.56 -5.38 -8.17
CA GLU A 90 -5.67 -5.24 -9.12
C GLU A 90 -5.21 -4.87 -10.55
N ASN A 91 -4.29 -3.92 -10.64
CA ASN A 91 -3.93 -3.26 -11.91
C ASN A 91 -2.42 -3.23 -12.17
N PHE A 92 -1.65 -4.04 -11.46
CA PHE A 92 -0.21 -4.16 -11.64
C PHE A 92 0.26 -5.59 -11.32
N GLU A 93 1.46 -5.91 -11.80
CA GLU A 93 2.12 -7.19 -11.55
C GLU A 93 3.35 -6.96 -10.67
N VAL A 94 3.55 -7.87 -9.73
CA VAL A 94 4.69 -7.91 -8.82
C VAL A 94 4.96 -9.38 -8.51
N GLY A 95 6.23 -9.79 -8.45
CA GLY A 95 6.58 -11.18 -8.16
C GLY A 95 6.79 -11.48 -6.68
N ARG A 96 7.14 -10.45 -5.90
CA ARG A 96 7.40 -10.55 -4.46
C ARG A 96 7.11 -9.23 -3.78
N VAL A 97 6.62 -9.31 -2.55
CA VAL A 97 6.44 -8.15 -1.67
C VAL A 97 7.00 -8.45 -0.29
N THR A 98 7.22 -7.39 0.47
CA THR A 98 7.49 -7.49 1.91
C THR A 98 6.27 -6.99 2.67
N ILE A 99 5.77 -7.80 3.60
CA ILE A 99 4.68 -7.43 4.51
C ILE A 99 5.29 -7.27 5.90
N THR A 100 5.11 -6.11 6.51
CA THR A 100 5.46 -5.89 7.92
C THR A 100 4.20 -5.79 8.75
N GLU A 101 4.24 -6.36 9.95
CA GLU A 101 3.15 -6.34 10.90
C GLU A 101 3.60 -5.72 12.22
N ASP A 102 2.83 -4.73 12.67
CA ASP A 102 3.05 -4.00 13.90
C ASP A 102 1.77 -3.90 14.74
N LEU A 103 1.93 -3.73 16.06
CA LEU A 103 0.82 -3.40 16.94
C LEU A 103 0.68 -1.88 17.07
N LEU A 104 -0.57 -1.40 17.08
CA LEU A 104 -0.90 0.01 17.28
C LEU A 104 -1.59 0.25 18.62
N ASN A 105 -1.48 1.47 19.12
CA ASN A 105 -2.36 1.99 20.16
C ASN A 105 -3.69 2.50 19.58
N GLN A 106 -4.56 3.02 20.46
CA GLN A 106 -5.90 3.50 20.10
C GLN A 106 -5.88 4.82 19.32
N GLU A 107 -4.71 5.46 19.18
CA GLU A 107 -4.47 6.65 18.37
C GLU A 107 -3.79 6.33 17.03
N GLY A 108 -3.69 5.05 16.65
CA GLY A 108 -3.07 4.63 15.40
C GLY A 108 -1.55 4.78 15.36
N LYS A 109 -0.89 4.87 16.52
CA LYS A 109 0.58 4.97 16.66
C LYS A 109 1.17 3.62 17.00
N PHE A 110 2.41 3.40 16.55
CA PHE A 110 3.10 2.16 16.86
C PHE A 110 3.28 1.99 18.36
N LEU A 111 2.86 0.84 18.88
CA LEU A 111 2.93 0.54 20.31
C LEU A 111 4.36 0.25 20.79
N TYR A 112 5.18 -0.28 19.89
CA TYR A 112 6.54 -0.75 20.15
C TYR A 112 7.53 -0.28 19.07
N ASP A 113 8.82 -0.42 19.37
CA ASP A 113 9.89 -0.20 18.40
C ASP A 113 9.93 -1.29 17.31
N ASP A 114 10.78 -1.07 16.32
CA ASP A 114 10.95 -1.92 15.13
C ASP A 114 11.43 -3.35 15.44
N ARG A 115 11.93 -3.62 16.66
CA ARG A 115 12.37 -4.96 17.07
C ARG A 115 11.21 -5.92 17.29
N SER A 116 10.00 -5.38 17.48
CA SER A 116 8.77 -6.14 17.63
C SER A 116 8.06 -6.42 16.29
N THR A 117 8.47 -5.74 15.22
CA THR A 117 7.86 -5.85 13.90
C THR A 117 8.08 -7.25 13.33
N GLN A 118 7.00 -7.92 12.94
CA GLN A 118 7.09 -9.17 12.21
C GLN A 118 7.20 -8.86 10.72
N THR A 119 8.13 -9.52 10.02
CA THR A 119 8.36 -9.28 8.58
C THR A 119 8.22 -10.58 7.82
N TYR A 120 7.48 -10.53 6.72
CA TYR A 120 7.22 -11.65 5.83
C TYR A 120 7.61 -11.24 4.41
N ASP A 121 8.54 -11.97 3.80
CA ASP A 121 8.80 -11.87 2.36
C ASP A 121 7.95 -12.92 1.65
N VAL A 122 7.05 -12.48 0.78
CA VAL A 122 5.99 -13.32 0.23
C VAL A 122 6.00 -13.26 -1.30
N GLU A 123 6.01 -14.42 -1.93
CA GLU A 123 5.84 -14.53 -3.38
C GLU A 123 4.38 -14.31 -3.75
N VAL A 124 4.17 -13.68 -4.91
CA VAL A 124 2.83 -13.36 -5.41
C VAL A 124 2.49 -14.32 -6.52
N GLU A 125 1.42 -15.09 -6.32
CA GLU A 125 0.91 -16.07 -7.28
C GLU A 125 -0.43 -15.58 -7.83
N ASP A 126 -0.59 -15.56 -9.15
CA ASP A 126 -1.82 -15.09 -9.82
C ASP A 126 -2.33 -13.71 -9.35
N ARG A 127 -1.37 -12.81 -9.03
CA ARG A 127 -1.62 -11.45 -8.48
C ARG A 127 -2.28 -11.46 -7.10
N GLU A 128 -2.15 -12.54 -6.36
CA GLU A 128 -2.69 -12.66 -5.02
C GLU A 128 -1.64 -13.17 -4.03
N ILE A 129 -1.87 -12.84 -2.77
CA ILE A 129 -1.18 -13.39 -1.62
C ILE A 129 -2.25 -13.94 -0.69
N HIS A 130 -1.99 -15.15 -0.19
CA HIS A 130 -2.87 -15.86 0.73
C HIS A 130 -2.06 -16.24 1.97
N PHE A 131 -2.53 -15.88 3.15
CA PHE A 131 -1.92 -16.34 4.41
C PHE A 131 -2.93 -16.38 5.55
N GLU A 132 -2.68 -17.24 6.53
CA GLU A 132 -3.49 -17.35 7.74
C GLU A 132 -3.11 -16.24 8.75
N LEU A 133 -4.12 -15.58 9.32
CA LEU A 133 -3.94 -14.57 10.35
C LEU A 133 -3.60 -15.21 11.71
N LYS A 134 -2.31 -15.32 12.00
CA LYS A 134 -1.79 -15.89 13.27
C LYS A 134 -1.80 -14.86 14.41
N SER A 135 -1.71 -15.34 15.66
CA SER A 135 -1.47 -14.45 16.82
C SER A 135 -0.13 -13.71 16.67
N ASN A 136 -0.06 -12.48 17.18
CA ASN A 136 1.17 -11.70 17.22
C ASN A 136 1.85 -11.84 18.58
N TRP A 137 3.08 -12.34 18.60
CA TRP A 137 3.83 -12.55 19.84
C TRP A 137 4.05 -11.27 20.66
N ALA A 138 4.08 -10.10 20.01
CA ALA A 138 4.29 -8.81 20.65
C ALA A 138 3.13 -8.42 21.58
N VAL A 139 1.95 -9.06 21.46
CA VAL A 139 0.83 -8.83 22.39
C VAL A 139 1.24 -9.15 23.83
N HIS A 140 2.10 -10.16 24.02
CA HIS A 140 2.59 -10.59 25.33
C HIS A 140 3.65 -9.65 25.93
N LEU A 141 4.09 -8.62 25.21
CA LEU A 141 4.99 -7.59 25.74
C LEU A 141 4.24 -6.54 26.56
N SER A 142 2.90 -6.51 26.48
CA SER A 142 2.11 -5.51 27.18
C SER A 142 1.96 -5.85 28.66
N SER A 143 2.29 -4.90 29.53
CA SER A 143 1.96 -4.95 30.95
C SER A 143 0.55 -4.43 31.26
N ASN A 144 -0.16 -3.87 30.26
CA ASN A 144 -1.51 -3.35 30.43
C ASN A 144 -2.54 -4.48 30.22
N SER A 145 -3.28 -4.80 31.28
CA SER A 145 -4.32 -5.84 31.29
C SER A 145 -5.42 -5.61 30.25
N GLU A 146 -5.68 -4.37 29.85
CA GLU A 146 -6.68 -4.03 28.82
C GLU A 146 -6.31 -4.61 27.45
N SER A 147 -5.01 -4.77 27.16
CA SER A 147 -4.53 -5.31 25.87
C SER A 147 -4.90 -6.77 25.66
N TYR A 148 -5.29 -7.48 26.73
CA TYR A 148 -5.69 -8.88 26.70
C TYR A 148 -7.20 -9.08 26.54
N LYS A 149 -7.97 -7.98 26.45
CA LYS A 149 -9.41 -8.07 26.22
C LYS A 149 -9.70 -8.45 24.76
N PRO A 150 -10.80 -9.17 24.50
CA PRO A 150 -11.18 -9.51 23.14
C PRO A 150 -11.32 -8.27 22.24
N GLY A 151 -10.71 -8.31 21.06
CA GLY A 151 -10.78 -7.22 20.08
C GLY A 151 -9.99 -5.95 20.42
N HIS A 152 -9.18 -5.94 21.48
CA HIS A 152 -8.37 -4.78 21.89
C HIS A 152 -6.98 -4.73 21.26
N VAL A 153 -6.60 -5.75 20.47
CA VAL A 153 -5.31 -5.75 19.76
C VAL A 153 -5.51 -5.11 18.40
N ILE A 154 -4.91 -3.94 18.18
CA ILE A 154 -4.93 -3.25 16.87
C ILE A 154 -3.65 -3.62 16.12
N ARG A 155 -3.80 -4.15 14.91
CA ARG A 155 -2.69 -4.61 14.06
C ARG A 155 -2.66 -3.82 12.77
N ALA A 156 -1.48 -3.34 12.40
CA ALA A 156 -1.23 -2.73 11.11
C ALA A 156 -0.37 -3.67 10.26
N PHE A 157 -0.83 -3.93 9.04
CA PHE A 157 -0.08 -4.65 8.03
C PHE A 157 0.33 -3.66 6.95
N VAL A 158 1.62 -3.57 6.67
CA VAL A 158 2.17 -2.66 5.66
C VAL A 158 2.83 -3.49 4.57
N ILE A 159 2.29 -3.41 3.35
CA ILE A 159 2.75 -4.14 2.17
C ILE A 159 3.60 -3.19 1.34
N ARG A 160 4.85 -3.58 1.06
CA ARG A 160 5.77 -2.86 0.19
C ARG A 160 6.02 -3.65 -1.08
N ALA A 161 5.80 -3.00 -2.22
CA ALA A 161 5.93 -3.60 -3.54
C ALA A 161 6.76 -2.69 -4.45
N GLU A 162 7.66 -3.28 -5.23
CA GLU A 162 8.35 -2.59 -6.32
C GLU A 162 7.53 -2.75 -7.60
N VAL A 163 7.11 -1.62 -8.18
CA VAL A 163 6.35 -1.58 -9.43
C VAL A 163 7.15 -0.77 -10.44
N GLY A 164 7.72 -1.47 -11.43
CA GLY A 164 8.60 -0.87 -12.43
C GLY A 164 9.94 -0.44 -11.83
N LYS A 165 10.08 0.84 -11.48
CA LYS A 165 11.29 1.42 -10.85
C LYS A 165 10.96 2.22 -9.58
N SER A 166 9.74 2.10 -9.10
CA SER A 166 9.23 2.85 -7.96
C SER A 166 8.76 1.90 -6.86
N ASN A 167 8.99 2.31 -5.62
CA ASN A 167 8.48 1.60 -4.45
C ASN A 167 7.13 2.18 -4.05
N PHE A 168 6.16 1.30 -3.87
CA PHE A 168 4.83 1.61 -3.39
C PHE A 168 4.60 0.95 -2.04
N ALA A 169 3.78 1.59 -1.21
CA ALA A 169 3.28 0.96 0.00
C ALA A 169 1.76 1.08 0.13
N PHE A 170 1.22 0.07 0.76
CA PHE A 170 -0.17 -0.05 1.13
C PHE A 170 -0.23 -0.48 2.59
N ALA A 171 -1.30 -0.15 3.30
CA ALA A 171 -1.53 -0.74 4.60
C ALA A 171 -2.99 -1.12 4.79
N PHE A 172 -3.25 -1.97 5.78
CA PHE A 172 -4.59 -2.13 6.33
C PHE A 172 -4.47 -2.31 7.84
N VAL A 173 -5.54 -1.91 8.55
CA VAL A 173 -5.60 -1.92 10.00
C VAL A 173 -6.83 -2.69 10.44
N ILE A 174 -6.65 -3.59 11.40
CA ILE A 174 -7.69 -4.48 11.91
C ILE A 174 -7.57 -4.63 13.43
N ARG A 175 -8.63 -5.16 14.04
CA ARG A 175 -8.66 -5.58 15.44
C ARG A 175 -8.74 -7.10 15.54
N THR A 176 -8.00 -7.66 16.48
CA THR A 176 -8.06 -9.10 16.80
C THR A 176 -8.14 -9.32 18.31
N ASN A 177 -8.33 -10.58 18.68
CA ASN A 177 -7.95 -11.05 20.01
C ASN A 177 -6.41 -11.11 20.14
N PRO A 178 -5.90 -11.21 21.39
CA PRO A 178 -4.51 -11.57 21.67
C PRO A 178 -4.03 -12.81 20.92
#